data_AF-A0AAW7NQL2-F1
#
_entry.id   AF-A0AAW7NQL2-F1
#
_cell.length_a   1.000
_cell.length_b   1.000
_cell.length_c   1.000
_cell.angle_alpha   90.00
_cell.angle_beta   90.00
_cell.angle_gamma   90.00
#
_symmetry.space_group_name_H-M   'P 1'
#
loop_
_entity.id
_entity.type
_entity.pdbx_description
1 polymer ?
#
loop_
_entity_poly.entity_id
_entity_poly.type
_entity_poly.pdbx_seq_one_letter_code
_entity_poly.pdbx_strand_id
1 'polypeptide(L)'
;MKLTYEDKVQIYELSKQVFSLNRLTEKYGINLSNLEYLIRLIDSYGLEVVKKGNSIHKRTVEITNDLVDRILVHPTQGQKKLIEELKFLIILSTKCKK
;
A
#
# COMPACT_ATOMS: atom_id res chain seq x y z
N MET A 1 16.40 -7.55 1.63
CA MET A 1 15.36 -6.61 2.09
C MET A 1 14.58 -6.09 0.89
N LYS A 2 13.26 -5.87 1.00
CA LYS A 2 12.42 -5.39 -0.12
C LYS A 2 11.92 -3.99 0.21
N LEU A 3 12.22 -3.00 -0.65
CA LEU A 3 11.83 -1.61 -0.43
C LEU A 3 10.32 -1.44 -0.54
N THR A 4 9.73 -0.79 0.46
CA THR A 4 8.32 -0.39 0.45
C THR A 4 8.09 0.73 -0.57
N TYR A 5 6.83 1.08 -0.85
CA TYR A 5 6.55 2.23 -1.70
C TYR A 5 7.06 3.53 -1.04
N GLU A 6 6.82 3.70 0.26
CA GLU A 6 7.23 4.86 1.03
C GLU A 6 8.76 5.03 1.02
N ASP A 7 9.52 3.94 1.17
CA ASP A 7 10.98 3.98 1.08
C ASP A 7 11.45 4.49 -0.28
N LYS A 8 10.83 4.03 -1.38
CA LYS A 8 11.20 4.44 -2.74
C LYS A 8 10.90 5.92 -3.00
N VAL A 9 9.79 6.42 -2.45
CA VAL A 9 9.42 7.85 -2.53
C VAL A 9 10.43 8.68 -1.75
N GLN A 10 10.72 8.33 -0.50
CA GLN A 10 11.69 9.06 0.33
C GLN A 10 13.08 9.07 -0.31
N ILE A 11 13.54 7.94 -0.85
CA ILE A 11 14.81 7.84 -1.54
C ILE A 11 14.89 8.82 -2.72
N TYR A 12 13.81 8.95 -3.48
CA TYR A 12 13.74 9.87 -4.62
C TYR A 12 13.71 11.34 -4.20
N GLU A 13 12.96 11.69 -3.15
CA GLU A 13 12.94 13.06 -2.63
C GLU A 13 14.31 13.46 -2.07
N LEU A 14 14.95 12.56 -1.32
CA LEU A 14 16.29 12.79 -0.77
C LEU A 14 17.34 12.92 -1.88
N SER A 15 17.25 12.14 -2.96
CA SER A 15 18.20 12.25 -4.08
C SER A 15 18.08 13.59 -4.81
N LYS A 16 16.89 14.20 -4.87
CA LYS A 16 16.69 15.56 -5.41
C LYS A 16 17.24 16.66 -4.50
N GLN A 17 17.32 16.42 -3.19
CA GLN A 17 17.88 17.37 -2.21
C GLN A 17 19.41 17.34 -2.14
N VAL A 18 20.10 16.73 -3.12
CA VAL A 18 21.57 16.62 -3.18
C VAL A 18 22.13 15.81 -2.00
N PHE A 19 21.40 14.80 -1.52
CA PHE A 19 22.01 13.80 -0.64
C PHE A 19 23.00 12.93 -1.41
N SER A 20 24.11 12.60 -0.77
CA SER A 20 25.08 11.66 -1.33
C SER A 20 24.48 10.26 -1.44
N LEU A 21 24.53 9.68 -2.64
CA LEU A 21 24.01 8.34 -2.92
C LEU A 21 24.62 7.29 -1.98
N ASN A 22 25.89 7.44 -1.62
CA ASN A 22 26.58 6.55 -0.67
C ASN A 22 25.91 6.50 0.71
N ARG A 23 25.45 7.66 1.23
CA ARG A 23 24.71 7.69 2.50
C ARG A 23 23.35 7.04 2.39
N LEU A 24 22.69 7.17 1.24
CA LEU A 24 21.42 6.49 0.98
C LEU A 24 21.61 4.98 0.87
N THR A 25 22.67 4.51 0.22
CA THR A 25 22.98 3.07 0.12
C THR A 25 23.25 2.45 1.49
N GLU A 26 24.00 3.14 2.37
CA GLU A 26 24.27 2.67 3.73
C GLU A 26 22.99 2.68 4.59
N LYS A 27 22.19 3.76 4.52
CA LYS A 27 20.97 3.90 5.32
C LYS A 27 19.91 2.85 4.98
N TYR A 28 19.71 2.58 3.70
CA TYR A 28 18.66 1.66 3.23
C TYR A 28 19.18 0.25 2.94
N GLY A 29 20.50 0.01 3.05
CA GLY A 29 21.13 -1.28 2.76
C GLY A 29 20.95 -1.72 1.30
N ILE A 30 21.02 -0.78 0.36
CA ILE A 30 20.80 -1.00 -1.08
C ILE A 30 22.13 -0.79 -1.82
N ASN A 31 22.41 -1.60 -2.83
CA ASN A 31 23.55 -1.36 -3.72
C ASN A 31 23.39 -0.04 -4.50
N LEU A 32 24.51 0.65 -4.73
CA LEU A 32 24.55 1.91 -5.49
C LEU A 32 23.88 1.81 -6.86
N SER A 33 24.18 0.75 -7.62
CA SER A 33 23.58 0.54 -8.95
C SER A 33 22.06 0.37 -8.91
N ASN A 34 21.51 -0.23 -7.85
CA ASN A 34 20.06 -0.38 -7.69
C ASN A 34 19.41 0.96 -7.33
N LEU A 35 20.10 1.80 -6.56
CA LEU A 35 19.67 3.14 -6.22
C LEU A 35 19.66 4.04 -7.47
N GLU A 36 20.73 4.00 -8.26
CA GLU A 36 20.81 4.71 -9.55
C GLU A 36 19.72 4.25 -10.52
N TYR A 37 19.49 2.93 -10.61
CA TYR A 37 18.41 2.38 -11.42
C TYR A 37 17.04 2.89 -10.98
N LEU A 38 16.75 2.93 -9.67
CA LEU A 38 15.49 3.45 -9.15
C LEU A 38 15.29 4.92 -9.52
N ILE A 39 16.31 5.75 -9.36
CA ILE A 39 16.25 7.17 -9.71
C ILE A 39 15.99 7.35 -11.21
N ARG A 40 16.73 6.64 -12.06
CA ARG A 40 16.53 6.67 -13.52
C ARG A 40 15.13 6.22 -13.93
N LEU A 41 14.60 5.20 -13.26
CA LEU A 41 13.26 4.69 -13.52
C LEU A 41 12.18 5.74 -13.20
N ILE A 42 12.29 6.41 -12.05
CA ILE A 42 11.36 7.47 -11.64
C ILE A 42 11.51 8.71 -12.53
N ASP A 43 12.73 9.11 -12.88
CA ASP A 43 12.94 10.26 -13.78
C ASP A 43 12.38 10.01 -15.18
N SER A 44 12.34 8.76 -15.65
CA SER A 44 11.84 8.42 -17.00
C SER A 44 10.31 8.22 -17.05
N TYR A 45 9.71 7.64 -16.01
CA TYR A 45 8.30 7.22 -16.03
C TYR A 45 7.44 7.86 -14.93
N GLY A 46 8.04 8.71 -14.08
CA GLY A 46 7.39 9.30 -12.91
C GLY A 46 7.27 8.33 -11.73
N LEU A 47 6.76 8.83 -10.61
CA LEU A 47 6.55 8.07 -9.36
C LEU A 47 5.53 6.92 -9.48
N GLU A 48 4.70 6.95 -10.53
CA GLU A 48 3.70 5.92 -10.82
C GLU A 48 4.35 4.55 -11.07
N VAL A 49 5.60 4.51 -11.55
CA VAL A 49 6.31 3.27 -11.88
C VAL A 49 6.75 2.47 -10.63
N VAL A 50 7.03 3.16 -9.52
CA VAL A 50 7.43 2.53 -8.26
C VAL A 50 6.24 2.08 -7.43
N LYS A 51 5.05 2.51 -7.83
CA LYS A 51 3.74 2.22 -7.23
C LYS A 51 3.23 0.84 -7.65
N LYS A 52 4.02 -0.22 -7.43
CA LYS A 52 3.62 -1.60 -7.81
C LYS A 52 3.15 -2.43 -6.61
N GLY A 53 1.86 -2.80 -6.63
CA GLY A 53 1.43 -4.19 -6.42
C GLY A 53 0.66 -4.60 -5.17
N ASN A 54 0.32 -3.71 -4.22
CA ASN A 54 -0.53 -4.06 -3.05
C ASN A 54 -1.88 -3.30 -3.02
N SER A 55 -2.15 -2.51 -4.06
CA SER A 55 -3.33 -1.66 -4.12
C SER A 55 -4.61 -2.40 -4.47
N ILE A 56 -4.60 -3.56 -5.13
CA ILE A 56 -5.87 -4.24 -5.45
C ILE A 56 -6.50 -4.76 -4.17
N HIS A 57 -5.80 -5.57 -3.37
CA HIS A 57 -6.37 -6.11 -2.15
C HIS A 57 -6.72 -5.02 -1.12
N LYS A 58 -5.86 -4.00 -0.95
CA LYS A 58 -6.12 -2.89 -0.01
C LYS A 58 -7.30 -2.02 -0.47
N ARG A 59 -7.35 -1.64 -1.76
CA ARG A 59 -8.48 -0.90 -2.36
C ARG A 59 -9.76 -1.71 -2.32
N THR A 60 -9.71 -3.03 -2.54
CA THR A 60 -10.87 -3.92 -2.41
C THR A 60 -11.39 -3.95 -0.97
N VAL A 61 -10.51 -4.03 0.04
CA VAL A 61 -10.90 -3.98 1.46
C VAL A 61 -11.52 -2.63 1.82
N GLU A 62 -10.93 -1.52 1.37
CA GLU A 62 -11.47 -0.16 1.61
C GLU A 62 -12.84 0.03 0.96
N ILE A 63 -13.03 -0.41 -0.28
CA ILE A 63 -14.33 -0.37 -0.98
C ILE A 63 -15.35 -1.27 -0.27
N THR A 64 -14.93 -2.45 0.21
CA THR A 64 -15.82 -3.38 0.92
C THR A 64 -16.29 -2.77 2.24
N ASN A 65 -15.39 -2.13 2.99
CA ASN A 65 -15.74 -1.46 4.24
C ASN A 65 -16.65 -0.25 4.02
N ASP A 66 -16.39 0.57 3.00
CA ASP A 66 -17.24 1.71 2.63
C ASP A 66 -18.65 1.26 2.21
N LEU A 67 -18.76 0.16 1.47
CA LEU A 67 -20.06 -0.42 1.11
C LEU A 67 -20.81 -0.94 2.34
N VAL A 68 -20.11 -1.61 3.27
CA VAL A 68 -20.69 -2.09 4.54
C VAL A 68 -21.14 -0.93 5.42
N ASP A 69 -20.36 0.15 5.52
CA ASP A 69 -20.70 1.33 6.31
C ASP A 69 -21.96 2.02 5.77
N ARG A 70 -22.06 2.20 4.44
CA ARG A 70 -23.27 2.73 3.79
C ARG A 70 -24.51 1.89 4.04
N ILE A 71 -24.37 0.56 4.02
CA ILE A 71 -25.46 -0.38 4.33
C ILE A 71 -25.86 -0.31 5.81
N LEU A 72 -24.90 -0.07 6.71
CA LEU A 72 -25.13 0.05 8.14
C LEU A 72 -25.82 1.36 8.53
N VAL A 73 -25.59 2.45 7.79
CA VAL A 73 -26.21 3.77 8.00
C VAL A 73 -27.68 3.80 7.54
N HIS A 74 -28.06 3.02 6.52
CA HIS A 74 -29.46 2.84 6.09
C HIS A 74 -29.89 1.37 6.09
N PRO A 75 -30.09 0.75 7.27
CA PRO A 75 -30.46 -0.65 7.35
C PRO A 75 -31.94 -0.81 7.01
N THR A 76 -32.26 -1.12 5.76
CA THR A 76 -33.61 -1.61 5.40
C THR A 76 -33.86 -2.92 6.17
N GLN A 77 -35.01 -3.01 6.84
CA GLN A 77 -35.36 -4.06 7.81
C GLN A 77 -35.13 -5.50 7.29
N GLY A 78 -35.15 -5.72 5.97
CA GLY A 78 -34.97 -7.03 5.33
C GLY A 78 -33.53 -7.55 5.23
N GLN A 79 -32.49 -6.75 5.51
CA GLN A 79 -31.09 -7.15 5.26
C GLN A 79 -30.25 -7.36 6.53
N LYS A 80 -30.81 -7.15 7.73
CA LYS A 80 -30.10 -7.29 9.01
C LYS A 80 -29.47 -8.67 9.21
N LYS A 81 -30.11 -9.74 8.71
CA LYS A 81 -29.61 -11.11 8.83
C LYS A 81 -28.34 -11.34 7.99
N LEU A 82 -28.32 -10.82 6.76
CA LEU A 82 -27.16 -10.90 5.84
C LEU A 82 -25.98 -10.07 6.35
N ILE A 83 -26.25 -8.91 6.96
CA ILE A 83 -25.20 -8.05 7.55
C ILE A 83 -24.52 -8.76 8.72
N GLU A 84 -25.27 -9.42 9.60
CA GLU A 84 -24.71 -10.19 10.72
C GLU A 84 -23.93 -11.42 10.24
N GLU A 85 -24.39 -12.10 9.18
CA GLU A 85 -23.66 -13.21 8.55
C GLU A 85 -22.34 -12.74 7.91
N LEU A 86 -22.34 -11.59 7.24
CA LEU A 86 -21.14 -10.98 6.65
C LEU A 86 -20.14 -10.52 7.72
N LYS A 87 -20.61 -9.95 8.84
CA LYS A 87 -19.75 -9.60 9.98
C LYS A 87 -19.05 -10.82 10.57
N PHE A 88 -19.76 -11.95 10.70
CA PHE A 88 -19.17 -13.21 11.17
C PHE A 88 -18.08 -13.73 10.24
N LEU A 89 -18.30 -13.66 8.92
CA LEU A 89 -17.34 -14.12 7.92
C LEU A 89 -16.04 -13.28 7.93
N ILE A 90 -16.15 -11.96 8.11
CA ILE A 90 -15.01 -11.04 8.20
C ILE A 90 -14.20 -11.28 9.49
N ILE A 91 -14.87 -11.50 10.62
CA ILE A 91 -14.21 -11.82 11.91
C ILE A 91 -13.45 -13.15 11.81
N LEU A 92 -14.03 -14.17 11.18
CA LEU A 92 -13.36 -15.46 10.97
C LEU A 92 -12.15 -15.33 10.04
N SER A 93 -12.25 -14.52 8.98
CA SER A 93 -11.15 -14.28 8.03
C SER A 93 -9.97 -13.54 8.65
N THR A 94 -10.22 -12.62 9.59
CA THR A 94 -9.17 -11.88 10.31
C THR A 94 -8.54 -12.68 11.45
N LYS A 95 -9.25 -13.66 12.02
CA LYS A 95 -8.75 -14.52 13.11
C LYS A 95 -7.85 -15.67 12.62
N CYS A 96 -7.98 -16.11 11.36
CA CYS A 96 -7.12 -17.13 10.74
C CYS A 96 -5.74 -16.64 10.30
N LYS A 97 -5.37 -15.38 10.59
CA LYS A 97 -4.08 -14.78 10.19
C LYS A 97 -3.11 -14.56 11.36
N LYS A 98 -3.20 -15.41 12.39
CA LYS A 98 -2.28 -15.46 13.54
C LYS A 98 -1.58 -16.80 13.61
#